data_AF-A0A6A7RWT0-F1
#
_entry.id   AF-A0A6A7RWT0-F1
#
_cell.length_a   1.000
_cell.length_b   1.000
_cell.length_c   1.000
_cell.angle_alpha   90.00
_cell.angle_beta   90.00
_cell.angle_gamma   90.00
#
_symmetry.space_group_name_H-M   'P 1'
#
loop_
_entity.id
_entity.type
_entity.pdbx_description
1 polymer ?
#
loop_
_entity_poly.entity_id
_entity_poly.type
_entity_poly.pdbx_seq_one_letter_code
_entity_poly.pdbx_strand_id
1 'polypeptide(L)'
;PFMHNNAIGPEICGKPANKANDFQRARYVDSGGQLLAQQPDCLRYDPSVEGRFELYKLSMFQLLNPKERGTKRTLTNADLIIDVGIRPLDGKTEKPLFGFGQVKIPAGSSAGFLNGLMHKQLIGDLFLAKRHPDKLEAAGKASLLPTLQTIADEIIKNPSRFVEILREQRDFISANYETCTEEIENQGHRFGEDLSEADKKALTAFLATL
;
A
#
# COMPACT_ATOMS: atom_id res chain seq x y z
N PRO A 1 -6.06 -23.43 11.64
CA PRO A 1 -5.93 -22.82 10.28
C PRO A 1 -6.20 -21.29 10.20
N PHE A 2 -6.58 -20.63 11.30
CA PHE A 2 -7.07 -19.24 11.29
C PHE A 2 -6.03 -18.12 11.12
N MET A 3 -4.72 -18.42 11.09
CA MET A 3 -3.67 -17.41 11.25
C MET A 3 -2.47 -17.58 10.30
N HIS A 4 -2.74 -17.96 9.04
CA HIS A 4 -1.75 -17.94 7.95
C HIS A 4 -1.60 -16.57 7.29
N ASN A 5 -2.16 -15.51 7.90
CA ASN A 5 -2.05 -14.17 7.36
C ASN A 5 -0.70 -13.55 7.78
N ASN A 6 0.20 -13.41 6.81
CA ASN A 6 1.49 -12.75 7.02
C ASN A 6 1.35 -11.25 7.36
N ALA A 7 0.14 -10.67 7.42
CA ALA A 7 -0.05 -9.34 7.96
C ALA A 7 0.28 -9.31 9.47
N ILE A 8 -0.36 -10.17 10.27
CA ILE A 8 -0.19 -10.15 11.74
C ILE A 8 0.91 -11.10 12.21
N GLY A 9 0.97 -12.32 11.66
CA GLY A 9 1.92 -13.36 12.08
C GLY A 9 3.31 -13.21 11.43
N PRO A 10 4.27 -14.09 11.77
CA PRO A 10 5.61 -14.07 11.18
C PRO A 10 5.54 -14.26 9.66
N GLU A 11 6.59 -13.84 8.95
CA GLU A 11 6.69 -14.08 7.51
C GLU A 11 6.83 -15.57 7.25
N ILE A 12 6.02 -16.10 6.33
CA ILE A 12 6.19 -17.46 5.83
C ILE A 12 6.85 -17.38 4.45
N CYS A 13 7.96 -18.07 4.29
CA CYS A 13 8.69 -18.13 3.03
C CYS A 13 8.92 -19.56 2.56
N GLY A 14 8.99 -19.73 1.24
CA GLY A 14 9.51 -20.93 0.61
C GLY A 14 11.02 -20.84 0.42
N LYS A 15 11.65 -21.97 0.11
CA LYS A 15 12.95 -22.01 -0.57
C LYS A 15 12.71 -22.61 -1.95
N PRO A 16 12.15 -21.85 -2.91
CA PRO A 16 11.83 -22.40 -4.21
C PRO A 16 13.11 -22.85 -4.91
N ALA A 17 13.07 -24.03 -5.55
CA ALA A 17 14.21 -24.53 -6.33
C ALA A 17 14.57 -23.58 -7.48
N ASN A 18 13.56 -22.92 -8.07
CA ASN A 18 13.75 -21.85 -9.03
C ASN A 18 13.71 -20.49 -8.33
N LYS A 19 14.83 -19.77 -8.32
CA LYS A 19 14.94 -18.41 -7.74
C LYS A 19 14.00 -17.40 -8.40
N ALA A 20 13.61 -17.60 -9.66
CA ALA A 20 12.64 -16.73 -10.33
C ALA A 20 11.24 -16.80 -9.68
N ASN A 21 10.96 -17.87 -8.93
CA ASN A 21 9.72 -18.06 -8.18
C ASN A 21 9.86 -17.61 -6.71
N ASP A 22 10.92 -16.88 -6.38
CA ASP A 22 11.05 -16.25 -5.06
C ASP A 22 10.22 -14.95 -5.02
N PHE A 23 9.02 -15.09 -4.47
CA PHE A 23 8.08 -14.00 -4.30
C PHE A 23 8.18 -13.35 -2.91
N GLN A 24 9.16 -13.73 -2.08
CA GLN A 24 9.34 -13.07 -0.78
C GLN A 24 9.73 -11.60 -1.00
N ARG A 25 9.10 -10.70 -0.24
CA ARG A 25 9.35 -9.27 -0.29
C ARG A 25 9.66 -8.74 1.09
N ALA A 26 10.58 -7.78 1.17
CA ALA A 26 10.82 -7.00 2.37
C ALA A 26 9.60 -6.13 2.67
N ARG A 27 9.16 -6.12 3.93
CA ARG A 27 7.93 -5.42 4.35
C ARG A 27 8.04 -4.75 5.71
N TYR A 28 9.03 -5.11 6.52
CA TYR A 28 9.22 -4.47 7.81
C TYR A 28 9.82 -3.10 7.62
N VAL A 29 9.21 -2.11 8.28
CA VAL A 29 9.59 -0.69 8.19
C VAL A 29 9.91 -0.12 9.56
N ASP A 30 10.71 0.95 9.58
CA ASP A 30 10.97 1.76 10.76
C ASP A 30 9.81 2.73 11.06
N SER A 31 9.98 3.58 12.09
CA SER A 31 9.00 4.61 12.45
C SER A 31 8.83 5.70 11.38
N GLY A 32 9.78 5.83 10.45
CA GLY A 32 9.69 6.73 9.30
C GLY A 32 9.02 6.08 8.08
N GLY A 33 8.64 4.80 8.16
CA GLY A 33 8.04 4.05 7.06
C GLY A 33 9.04 3.53 6.03
N GLN A 34 10.35 3.62 6.30
CA GLN A 34 11.40 3.10 5.43
C GLN A 34 11.69 1.63 5.75
N LEU A 35 11.99 0.81 4.74
CA LEU A 35 12.36 -0.60 4.95
C LEU A 35 13.54 -0.72 5.91
N LEU A 36 13.42 -1.62 6.89
CA LEU A 36 14.52 -1.98 7.76
C LEU A 36 15.69 -2.52 6.94
N ALA A 37 16.90 -2.08 7.27
CA ALA A 37 18.15 -2.54 6.64
C ALA A 37 18.31 -4.06 6.73
N GLN A 38 17.86 -4.66 7.83
CA GLN A 38 17.76 -6.10 8.01
C GLN A 38 16.30 -6.48 8.26
N GLN A 39 15.77 -7.37 7.42
CA GLN A 39 14.44 -7.95 7.61
C GLN A 39 14.54 -9.13 8.59
N PRO A 40 13.54 -9.33 9.47
CA PRO A 40 13.43 -10.56 10.26
C PRO A 40 13.42 -11.80 9.38
N ASP A 41 14.03 -12.88 9.89
CA ASP A 41 14.00 -14.17 9.21
C ASP A 41 12.56 -14.64 9.03
N CYS A 42 12.29 -15.23 7.87
CA CYS A 42 11.02 -15.86 7.57
C CYS A 42 11.02 -17.33 7.99
N LEU A 43 9.86 -17.81 8.41
CA LEU A 43 9.64 -19.20 8.71
C LEU A 43 9.44 -19.99 7.43
N ARG A 44 10.14 -21.13 7.32
CA ARG A 44 9.86 -22.10 6.26
C ARG A 44 8.46 -22.65 6.46
N TYR A 45 7.64 -22.66 5.41
CA TYR A 45 6.34 -23.32 5.46
C TYR A 45 6.50 -24.82 5.78
N ASP A 46 5.93 -25.24 6.90
CA ASP A 46 5.83 -26.63 7.33
C ASP A 46 4.35 -27.03 7.44
N PRO A 47 3.83 -27.90 6.55
CA PRO A 47 2.45 -28.32 6.57
C PRO A 47 2.14 -29.40 7.63
N SER A 48 3.12 -29.86 8.41
CA SER A 48 2.91 -30.82 9.51
C SER A 48 1.97 -30.28 10.59
N VAL A 49 1.50 -31.15 11.49
CA VAL A 49 0.69 -30.70 12.64
C VAL A 49 1.53 -29.82 13.54
N GLU A 50 2.76 -30.24 13.83
CA GLU A 50 3.74 -29.53 14.65
C GLU A 50 4.06 -28.16 14.05
N GLY A 51 4.39 -28.10 12.75
CA GLY A 51 4.71 -26.86 12.05
C GLY A 51 3.57 -25.86 12.03
N ARG A 52 2.34 -26.33 11.79
CA ARG A 52 1.14 -25.47 11.85
C ARG A 52 0.83 -24.99 13.26
N PHE A 53 1.05 -25.83 14.27
CA PHE A 53 0.86 -25.47 15.67
C PHE A 53 1.90 -24.44 16.16
N GLU A 54 3.16 -24.58 15.76
CA GLU A 54 4.20 -23.58 16.03
C GLU A 54 3.89 -22.24 15.36
N LEU A 55 3.52 -22.26 14.08
CA LEU A 55 3.10 -21.05 13.37
C LEU A 55 1.90 -20.39 14.05
N TYR A 56 0.91 -21.18 14.46
CA TYR A 56 -0.24 -20.69 15.20
C TYR A 56 0.17 -19.97 16.51
N LYS A 57 1.04 -20.57 17.32
CA LYS A 57 1.53 -19.94 18.57
C LYS A 57 2.23 -18.61 18.31
N LEU A 58 3.07 -18.53 17.28
CA LEU A 58 3.77 -17.30 16.91
C LEU A 58 2.81 -16.22 16.41
N SER A 59 1.83 -16.60 15.57
CA SER A 59 0.81 -15.66 15.11
C SER A 59 -0.08 -15.17 16.27
N MET A 60 -0.45 -16.04 17.21
CA MET A 60 -1.18 -15.64 18.42
C MET A 60 -0.37 -14.68 19.28
N PHE A 61 0.93 -14.93 19.44
CA PHE A 61 1.81 -14.03 20.16
C PHE A 61 1.84 -12.63 19.54
N GLN A 62 2.02 -12.53 18.21
CA GLN A 62 2.05 -11.23 17.52
C GLN A 62 0.69 -10.52 17.49
N LEU A 63 -0.42 -11.28 17.50
CA LEU A 63 -1.77 -10.73 17.63
C LEU A 63 -2.01 -10.13 19.02
N LEU A 64 -1.68 -10.89 20.08
CA LEU A 64 -1.99 -10.52 21.47
C LEU A 64 -0.97 -9.54 22.08
N ASN A 65 0.19 -9.37 21.45
CA ASN A 65 1.26 -8.46 21.89
C ASN A 65 1.60 -7.43 20.80
N PRO A 66 0.68 -6.51 20.47
CA PRO A 66 0.85 -5.59 19.35
C PRO A 66 2.04 -4.62 19.50
N LYS A 67 2.55 -4.39 20.72
CA LYS A 67 3.76 -3.58 20.95
C LYS A 67 5.06 -4.28 20.57
N GLU A 68 5.06 -5.61 20.56
CA GLU A 68 6.24 -6.43 20.30
C GLU A 68 6.34 -6.86 18.85
N ARG A 69 5.30 -6.59 18.05
CA ARG A 69 5.30 -6.93 16.64
C ARG A 69 6.08 -5.89 15.83
N GLY A 70 6.75 -6.34 14.78
CA GLY A 70 7.33 -5.43 13.80
C GLY A 70 6.26 -4.74 12.95
N THR A 71 6.48 -3.47 12.59
CA THR A 71 5.60 -2.70 11.70
C THR A 71 5.76 -3.17 10.26
N LYS A 72 4.65 -3.48 9.58
CA LYS A 72 4.68 -3.98 8.20
C LYS A 72 3.96 -3.06 7.24
N ARG A 73 4.54 -2.88 6.05
CA ARG A 73 3.99 -2.13 4.93
C ARG A 73 4.33 -2.81 3.62
N THR A 74 3.35 -3.02 2.74
CA THR A 74 3.64 -3.48 1.37
C THR A 74 4.06 -2.30 0.51
N LEU A 75 5.26 -2.42 -0.05
CA LEU A 75 5.88 -1.47 -0.95
C LEU A 75 6.11 -2.10 -2.33
N THR A 76 6.16 -1.27 -3.36
CA THR A 76 6.60 -1.69 -4.69
C THR A 76 8.06 -2.15 -4.64
N ASN A 77 8.38 -3.23 -5.34
CA ASN A 77 9.74 -3.79 -5.40
C ASN A 77 10.50 -3.40 -6.67
N ALA A 78 9.83 -2.68 -7.57
CA ALA A 78 10.36 -2.20 -8.83
C ALA A 78 9.68 -0.88 -9.17
N ASP A 79 10.32 -0.14 -10.08
CA ASP A 79 9.71 1.05 -10.66
C ASP A 79 8.49 0.64 -11.49
N LEU A 80 7.34 1.25 -11.21
CA LEU A 80 6.14 1.08 -12.02
C LEU A 80 6.13 2.16 -13.10
N ILE A 81 6.08 1.72 -14.35
CA ILE A 81 5.92 2.61 -15.50
C ILE A 81 4.45 2.55 -15.92
N ILE A 82 3.74 3.67 -15.73
CA ILE A 82 2.35 3.81 -16.14
C ILE A 82 2.32 4.68 -17.39
N ASP A 83 1.81 4.13 -18.48
CA ASP A 83 1.58 4.94 -19.67
C ASP A 83 0.32 5.82 -19.48
N VAL A 84 0.43 7.14 -19.67
CA VAL A 84 -0.67 8.12 -19.45
C VAL A 84 -0.93 8.96 -20.70
N GLY A 85 -1.91 8.61 -21.53
CA GLY A 85 -2.30 9.42 -22.68
C GLY A 85 -2.90 8.63 -23.83
N ILE A 86 -3.22 9.32 -24.92
CA ILE A 86 -3.69 8.68 -26.16
C ILE A 86 -2.49 7.96 -26.79
N ARG A 87 -2.63 6.65 -27.02
CA ARG A 87 -1.65 5.83 -27.72
C ARG A 87 -2.23 5.44 -29.09
N PRO A 88 -1.81 6.08 -30.19
CA PRO A 88 -2.15 5.57 -31.52
C PRO A 88 -1.50 4.20 -31.70
N LEU A 89 -2.27 3.26 -32.24
CA LEU A 89 -1.78 1.95 -32.62
C LEU A 89 -1.10 2.05 -33.99
N ASP A 90 0.23 2.07 -34.02
CA ASP A 90 1.04 1.99 -35.25
C ASP A 90 1.17 0.51 -35.71
N GLY A 91 0.05 -0.19 -35.82
CA GLY A 91 -0.03 -1.57 -36.33
C GLY A 91 0.68 -2.69 -35.56
N LYS A 92 1.68 -2.41 -34.71
CA LYS A 92 2.47 -3.37 -33.91
C LYS A 92 2.89 -2.85 -32.53
N THR A 93 2.98 -1.54 -32.35
CA THR A 93 3.38 -0.92 -31.08
C THR A 93 2.50 0.29 -30.78
N GLU A 94 1.96 0.32 -29.57
CA GLU A 94 1.36 1.52 -29.00
C GLU A 94 2.49 2.46 -28.57
N LYS A 95 2.53 3.68 -29.12
CA LYS A 95 3.51 4.70 -28.71
C LYS A 95 2.79 5.91 -28.10
N PRO A 96 3.30 6.47 -26.99
CA PRO A 96 2.78 7.72 -26.46
C PRO A 96 2.91 8.85 -27.47
N LEU A 97 1.82 9.59 -27.69
CA LEU A 97 1.84 10.78 -28.55
C LEU A 97 2.62 11.91 -27.83
N PHE A 98 3.61 12.50 -28.51
CA PHE A 98 4.39 13.68 -28.06
C PHE A 98 5.36 13.50 -26.86
N GLY A 99 5.69 12.28 -26.43
CA GLY A 99 6.55 12.08 -25.24
C GLY A 99 5.85 12.39 -23.91
N PHE A 100 4.55 12.69 -23.99
CA PHE A 100 3.63 12.72 -22.87
C PHE A 100 3.21 11.28 -22.60
N GLY A 101 3.21 10.89 -21.33
CA GLY A 101 2.51 9.68 -20.94
C GLY A 101 3.37 8.49 -20.61
N GLN A 102 4.48 8.71 -19.91
CA GLN A 102 5.02 7.71 -18.99
C GLN A 102 5.21 8.33 -17.62
N VAL A 103 4.50 7.80 -16.64
CA VAL A 103 4.60 8.12 -15.23
C VAL A 103 5.43 7.02 -14.58
N LYS A 104 6.60 7.40 -14.06
CA LYS A 104 7.44 6.50 -13.27
C LYS A 104 7.12 6.67 -11.79
N ILE A 105 6.57 5.63 -11.18
CA ILE A 105 6.44 5.52 -9.73
C ILE A 105 7.65 4.70 -9.25
N PRO A 106 8.50 5.25 -8.36
CA PRO A 106 9.71 4.56 -7.96
C PRO A 106 9.41 3.30 -7.14
N ALA A 107 10.34 2.34 -7.16
CA ALA A 107 10.38 1.26 -6.18
C ALA A 107 10.36 1.83 -4.75
N GLY A 108 9.76 1.08 -3.81
CA GLY A 108 9.55 1.53 -2.43
C GLY A 108 8.29 2.38 -2.23
N SER A 109 7.45 2.54 -3.25
CA SER A 109 6.17 3.25 -3.13
C SER A 109 5.11 2.40 -2.44
N SER A 110 4.24 3.03 -1.67
CA SER A 110 3.16 2.35 -0.94
C SER A 110 2.14 1.68 -1.86
N ALA A 111 1.98 0.35 -1.76
CA ALA A 111 0.96 -0.35 -2.53
C ALA A 111 -0.47 0.03 -2.10
N GLY A 112 -0.67 0.27 -0.80
CA GLY A 112 -1.94 0.74 -0.25
C GLY A 112 -2.37 2.08 -0.85
N PHE A 113 -1.43 3.02 -0.99
CA PHE A 113 -1.67 4.33 -1.61
C PHE A 113 -2.05 4.19 -3.08
N LEU A 114 -1.30 3.39 -3.84
CA LEU A 114 -1.57 3.19 -5.26
C LEU A 114 -2.94 2.53 -5.51
N ASN A 115 -3.30 1.56 -4.66
CA ASN A 115 -4.59 0.88 -4.74
C ASN A 115 -5.75 1.76 -4.24
N GLY A 116 -5.51 2.58 -3.20
CA GLY A 116 -6.49 3.45 -2.58
C GLY A 116 -6.76 4.74 -3.36
N LEU A 117 -5.85 5.13 -4.27
CA LEU A 117 -5.94 6.37 -5.04
C LEU A 117 -7.17 6.38 -5.97
N MET A 118 -8.09 7.29 -5.70
CA MET A 118 -9.27 7.60 -6.50
C MET A 118 -8.92 8.39 -7.76
N HIS A 119 -7.96 7.89 -8.55
CA HIS A 119 -7.37 8.55 -9.70
C HIS A 119 -8.41 9.04 -10.72
N LYS A 120 -9.51 8.31 -10.94
CA LYS A 120 -10.60 8.75 -11.83
C LYS A 120 -11.29 10.00 -11.32
N GLN A 121 -11.58 10.06 -10.01
CA GLN A 121 -12.19 11.23 -9.40
C GLN A 121 -11.22 12.41 -9.37
N LEU A 122 -9.95 12.17 -9.02
CA LEU A 122 -8.91 13.19 -9.05
C LEU A 122 -8.77 13.83 -10.44
N ILE A 123 -8.64 13.01 -11.49
CA ILE A 123 -8.54 13.51 -12.87
C ILE A 123 -9.81 14.25 -13.28
N GLY A 124 -10.99 13.72 -12.95
CA GLY A 124 -12.27 14.38 -13.22
C GLY A 124 -12.38 15.75 -12.55
N ASP A 125 -11.98 15.85 -11.29
CA ASP A 125 -12.01 17.09 -10.53
C ASP A 125 -10.96 18.09 -11.03
N LEU A 126 -9.75 17.66 -11.39
CA LEU A 126 -8.75 18.53 -12.02
C LEU A 126 -9.26 19.12 -13.35
N PHE A 127 -9.97 18.31 -14.14
CA PHE A 127 -10.61 18.78 -15.37
C PHE A 127 -11.72 19.80 -15.07
N LEU A 128 -12.62 19.50 -14.13
CA LEU A 128 -13.71 20.39 -13.75
C LEU A 128 -13.17 21.69 -13.14
N ALA A 129 -12.12 21.65 -12.32
CA ALA A 129 -11.50 22.83 -11.74
C ALA A 129 -11.06 23.86 -12.79
N LYS A 130 -10.66 23.38 -13.98
CA LYS A 130 -10.26 24.24 -15.11
C LYS A 130 -11.40 24.64 -16.03
N ARG A 131 -12.36 23.75 -16.27
CA ARG A 131 -13.38 23.94 -17.32
C ARG A 131 -14.75 24.33 -16.79
N HIS A 132 -15.10 23.83 -15.61
CA HIS A 132 -16.41 23.97 -14.99
C HIS A 132 -16.29 24.03 -13.45
N PRO A 133 -15.64 25.07 -12.89
CA PRO A 133 -15.49 25.23 -11.44
C PRO A 133 -16.84 25.26 -10.71
N ASP A 134 -17.87 25.80 -11.38
CA ASP A 134 -19.26 25.81 -10.94
C ASP A 134 -19.79 24.41 -10.59
N LYS A 135 -19.40 23.38 -11.35
CA LYS A 135 -19.81 21.99 -11.09
C LYS A 135 -19.13 21.39 -9.87
N LEU A 136 -17.89 21.79 -9.56
CA LEU A 136 -17.21 21.36 -8.34
C LEU A 136 -17.80 22.03 -7.10
N GLU A 137 -18.11 23.32 -7.20
CA GLU A 137 -18.77 24.05 -6.14
C GLU A 137 -20.15 23.45 -5.83
N ALA A 138 -20.95 23.17 -6.86
CA ALA A 138 -22.25 22.50 -6.72
C ALA A 138 -22.13 21.08 -6.13
N ALA A 139 -21.00 20.40 -6.35
CA ALA A 139 -20.69 19.10 -5.74
C ALA A 139 -20.15 19.21 -4.30
N GLY A 140 -20.15 20.40 -3.70
CA GLY A 140 -19.67 20.63 -2.33
C GLY A 140 -18.15 20.70 -2.18
N LYS A 141 -17.41 20.82 -3.28
CA LYS A 141 -15.93 20.82 -3.30
C LYS A 141 -15.32 22.22 -3.44
N ALA A 142 -16.08 23.26 -3.09
CA ALA A 142 -15.64 24.65 -3.20
C ALA A 142 -14.32 24.92 -2.43
N SER A 143 -14.12 24.29 -1.28
CA SER A 143 -12.89 24.43 -0.48
C SER A 143 -11.64 23.81 -1.14
N LEU A 144 -11.82 22.82 -2.02
CA LEU A 144 -10.73 22.13 -2.72
C LEU A 144 -10.32 22.85 -4.02
N LEU A 145 -11.21 23.71 -4.53
CA LEU A 145 -11.08 24.33 -5.84
C LEU A 145 -9.76 25.10 -6.04
N PRO A 146 -9.29 25.96 -5.10
CA PRO A 146 -8.04 26.70 -5.30
C PRO A 146 -6.83 25.80 -5.50
N THR A 147 -6.74 24.72 -4.70
CA THR A 147 -5.65 23.75 -4.80
C THR A 147 -5.74 22.96 -6.09
N LEU A 148 -6.92 22.45 -6.45
CA LEU A 148 -7.14 21.73 -7.72
C LEU A 148 -6.81 22.60 -8.94
N GLN A 149 -7.15 23.89 -8.91
CA GLN A 149 -6.81 24.83 -9.96
C GLN A 149 -5.31 25.06 -10.08
N THR A 150 -4.62 25.18 -8.95
CA THR A 150 -3.15 25.32 -8.90
C THR A 150 -2.48 24.10 -9.53
N ILE A 151 -2.88 22.90 -9.10
CA ILE A 151 -2.37 21.63 -9.64
C ILE A 151 -2.60 21.54 -11.15
N ALA A 152 -3.83 21.80 -11.59
CA ALA A 152 -4.16 21.71 -13.00
C ALA A 152 -3.44 22.77 -13.85
N ASP A 153 -3.20 23.98 -13.32
CA ASP A 153 -2.39 25.00 -14.02
C ASP A 153 -0.94 24.56 -14.17
N GLU A 154 -0.35 24.00 -13.11
CA GLU A 154 1.03 23.52 -13.15
C GLU A 154 1.19 22.36 -14.13
N ILE A 155 0.23 21.44 -14.17
CA ILE A 155 0.23 20.32 -15.13
C ILE A 155 0.11 20.84 -16.57
N ILE A 156 -0.77 21.82 -16.83
CA ILE A 156 -0.93 22.40 -18.17
C ILE A 156 0.35 23.14 -18.60
N LYS A 157 0.98 23.89 -17.69
CA LYS A 157 2.22 24.63 -17.96
C LYS A 157 3.44 23.72 -18.10
N ASN A 158 3.52 22.66 -17.29
CA ASN A 158 4.68 21.77 -17.18
C ASN A 158 4.25 20.30 -17.22
N PRO A 159 3.72 19.81 -18.34
CA PRO A 159 3.09 18.50 -18.40
C PRO A 159 4.07 17.33 -18.16
N SER A 160 5.36 17.52 -18.44
CA SER A 160 6.40 16.54 -18.09
C SER A 160 6.58 16.35 -16.58
N ARG A 161 6.18 17.35 -15.77
CA ARG A 161 6.24 17.32 -14.30
C ARG A 161 5.00 16.73 -13.64
N PHE A 162 4.06 16.15 -14.41
CA PHE A 162 2.80 15.61 -13.87
C PHE A 162 2.99 14.78 -12.59
N VAL A 163 3.93 13.83 -12.60
CA VAL A 163 4.22 12.95 -11.45
C VAL A 163 4.77 13.72 -10.26
N GLU A 164 5.70 14.64 -10.53
CA GLU A 164 6.33 15.45 -9.49
C GLU A 164 5.31 16.36 -8.82
N ILE A 165 4.43 16.99 -9.59
CA ILE A 165 3.35 17.86 -9.09
C ILE A 165 2.41 17.05 -8.19
N LEU A 166 1.98 15.86 -8.61
CA LEU A 166 1.15 15.00 -7.76
C LEU A 166 1.88 14.56 -6.49
N ARG A 167 3.19 14.29 -6.56
CA ARG A 167 4.00 13.93 -5.40
C ARG A 167 4.18 15.11 -4.42
N GLU A 168 4.39 16.32 -4.93
CA GLU A 168 4.47 17.55 -4.13
C GLU A 168 3.14 17.83 -3.41
N GLN A 169 2.02 17.38 -3.99
CA GLN A 169 0.66 17.55 -3.46
C GLN A 169 0.15 16.30 -2.75
N ARG A 170 1.05 15.40 -2.33
CA ARG A 170 0.70 14.10 -1.73
C ARG A 170 -0.29 14.25 -0.58
N ASP A 171 -0.05 15.16 0.35
CA ASP A 171 -0.90 15.29 1.54
C ASP A 171 -2.33 15.72 1.18
N PHE A 172 -2.47 16.64 0.22
CA PHE A 172 -3.77 17.03 -0.32
C PHE A 172 -4.47 15.86 -1.03
N ILE A 173 -3.73 15.10 -1.83
CA ILE A 173 -4.26 13.93 -2.54
C ILE A 173 -4.67 12.83 -1.55
N SER A 174 -3.86 12.52 -0.55
CA SER A 174 -4.18 11.55 0.49
C SER A 174 -5.42 11.96 1.29
N ALA A 175 -5.56 13.24 1.64
CA ALA A 175 -6.70 13.71 2.42
C ALA A 175 -8.04 13.67 1.66
N ASN A 176 -8.02 13.77 0.33
CA ASN A 176 -9.24 14.00 -0.46
C ASN A 176 -9.52 12.92 -1.52
N TYR A 177 -8.51 12.13 -1.89
CA TYR A 177 -8.53 11.20 -3.03
C TYR A 177 -7.96 9.82 -2.70
N GLU A 178 -7.87 9.45 -1.43
CA GLU A 178 -7.41 8.13 -1.00
C GLU A 178 -8.50 7.43 -0.18
N THR A 179 -8.82 6.18 -0.54
CA THR A 179 -9.80 5.36 0.18
C THR A 179 -9.17 4.49 1.26
N CYS A 180 -7.85 4.27 1.18
CA CYS A 180 -7.09 3.45 2.12
C CYS A 180 -6.11 4.35 2.88
N THR A 181 -6.53 4.86 4.03
CA THR A 181 -5.69 5.76 4.84
C THR A 181 -4.76 5.02 5.79
N GLU A 182 -4.91 3.70 5.91
CA GLU A 182 -4.07 2.87 6.77
C GLU A 182 -2.90 2.31 5.96
N GLU A 183 -1.73 2.92 6.14
CA GLU A 183 -0.51 2.52 5.45
C GLU A 183 0.14 1.29 6.10
N ILE A 184 -0.16 1.01 7.38
CA ILE A 184 0.44 -0.07 8.15
C ILE A 184 -0.51 -1.27 8.20
N GLU A 185 -0.13 -2.34 7.51
CA GLU A 185 -0.99 -3.51 7.28
C GLU A 185 -1.44 -4.21 8.56
N ASN A 186 -0.60 -4.15 9.59
CA ASN A 186 -0.88 -4.83 10.84
C ASN A 186 -1.46 -3.92 11.93
N GLN A 187 -1.63 -2.62 11.71
CA GLN A 187 -2.03 -1.65 12.75
C GLN A 187 -3.42 -1.86 13.35
N GLY A 188 -4.40 -2.31 12.56
CA GLY A 188 -5.81 -2.28 12.96
C GLY A 188 -6.26 -3.24 14.07
N HIS A 189 -5.54 -4.34 14.34
CA HIS A 189 -5.95 -5.33 15.35
C HIS A 189 -5.05 -5.29 16.59
N ARG A 190 -5.40 -4.44 17.56
CA ARG A 190 -4.78 -4.42 18.92
C ARG A 190 -5.47 -5.37 19.90
N PHE A 191 -6.04 -6.44 19.36
CA PHE A 191 -6.81 -7.39 20.14
C PHE A 191 -5.92 -8.06 21.20
N GLY A 192 -6.41 -8.12 22.44
CA GLY A 192 -5.71 -8.82 23.51
C GLY A 192 -4.58 -8.04 24.17
N GLU A 193 -4.33 -6.78 23.78
CA GLU A 193 -3.27 -5.97 24.39
C GLU A 193 -3.45 -5.79 25.90
N ASP A 194 -4.68 -5.55 26.33
CA ASP A 194 -5.03 -5.30 27.73
C ASP A 194 -5.33 -6.60 28.52
N LEU A 195 -5.21 -7.76 27.88
CA LEU A 195 -5.37 -9.04 28.57
C LEU A 195 -4.16 -9.30 29.47
N SER A 196 -4.41 -9.95 30.60
CA SER A 196 -3.32 -10.47 31.42
C SER A 196 -2.54 -11.55 30.66
N GLU A 197 -1.28 -11.76 31.02
CA GLU A 197 -0.47 -12.84 30.42
C GLU A 197 -1.10 -14.23 30.62
N ALA A 198 -1.81 -14.43 31.74
CA ALA A 198 -2.57 -15.65 32.00
C ALA A 198 -3.72 -15.81 31.00
N ASP A 199 -4.47 -14.74 30.73
CA ASP A 199 -5.59 -14.75 29.78
C ASP A 199 -5.11 -14.92 28.33
N LYS A 200 -4.00 -14.26 27.95
CA LYS A 200 -3.38 -14.46 26.63
C LYS A 200 -3.00 -15.93 26.41
N LYS A 201 -2.41 -16.55 27.44
CA LYS A 201 -2.05 -17.98 27.41
C LYS A 201 -3.28 -18.88 27.35
N ALA A 202 -4.31 -18.59 28.15
CA ALA A 202 -5.55 -19.35 28.15
C ALA A 202 -6.27 -19.26 26.79
N LEU A 203 -6.37 -18.06 26.22
CA LEU A 203 -6.97 -17.83 24.91
C LEU A 203 -6.20 -18.55 23.79
N THR A 204 -4.87 -18.50 23.83
CA THR A 204 -4.00 -19.25 22.90
C THR A 204 -4.23 -20.76 23.01
N ALA A 205 -4.42 -21.30 24.22
CA ALA A 205 -4.72 -22.72 24.40
C ALA A 205 -6.13 -23.08 23.91
N PHE A 206 -7.12 -22.25 24.21
CA PHE A 206 -8.51 -22.46 23.79
C PHE A 206 -8.64 -22.50 22.27
N LEU A 207 -8.12 -21.48 21.58
CA LEU A 207 -8.20 -21.37 20.12
C LEU A 207 -7.35 -22.44 19.40
N ALA A 208 -6.42 -23.10 20.08
CA ALA A 208 -5.67 -24.22 19.50
C ALA A 208 -6.54 -25.48 19.30
N THR A 209 -7.69 -25.55 19.96
CA THR A 209 -8.59 -26.71 19.93
C THR A 209 -9.82 -26.55 19.04
N LEU A 210 -9.96 -25.39 18.37
CA LEU A 210 -11.02 -25.11 17.40
C LEU A 210 -10.60 -25.46 15.97
#